data_AF-A0A4Z2HSS0-F1
#
_entry.id   AF-A0A4Z2HSS0-F1
#
_cell.length_a   1.000
_cell.length_b   1.000
_cell.length_c   1.000
_cell.angle_alpha   90.00
_cell.angle_beta   90.00
_cell.angle_gamma   90.00
#
_symmetry.space_group_name_H-M   'P 1'
#
loop_
_entity.id
_entity.type
_entity.pdbx_description
1 polymer ?
#
loop_
_entity_poly.entity_id
_entity_poly.type
_entity_poly.pdbx_seq_one_letter_code
_entity_poly.pdbx_strand_id
1 'polypeptide(L)'
;MCFIVGTVVGSGIFIAPKGVLVNSGGSVGVSLLVWVLSGVLSMLGAMCYAELGTTFTKSGADFIYLLETLGPLPAFLRVWIEGLFIRPAVASTVALAFGRYVVEPFFTPCAAPMELIKLVSLLGLTFVVAINCWSVTLASRTQVTLTFIKMFALVLIIVPGGIALAKGKTESFQNSFEVDSSALGKLPLAFYNGLYAYGGW
;
A
#
# COMPACT_ATOMS: atom_id res chain seq x y z
N MET A 1 2.65 -19.53 0.22
CA MET A 1 1.37 -18.80 0.41
C MET A 1 1.42 -17.82 1.59
N CYS A 2 1.69 -18.25 2.83
CA CYS A 2 1.71 -17.35 3.99
C CYS A 2 2.76 -16.22 3.89
N PHE A 3 3.93 -16.49 3.29
CA PHE A 3 4.95 -15.47 3.03
C PHE A 3 4.45 -14.37 2.06
N ILE A 4 3.85 -14.75 0.93
CA ILE A 4 3.34 -13.83 -0.09
C ILE A 4 2.20 -12.95 0.47
N VAL A 5 1.29 -13.54 1.24
CA VAL A 5 0.23 -12.77 1.93
C VAL A 5 0.86 -11.79 2.91
N GLY A 6 1.90 -12.19 3.63
CA GLY A 6 2.64 -11.32 4.55
C GLY A 6 3.38 -10.16 3.88
N THR A 7 3.80 -10.30 2.61
CA THR A 7 4.48 -9.24 1.85
C THR A 7 3.50 -8.29 1.17
N VAL A 8 2.44 -8.81 0.55
CA VAL A 8 1.43 -8.01 -0.17
C VAL A 8 0.52 -7.26 0.81
N VAL A 9 0.12 -7.90 1.93
CA VAL A 9 -0.71 -7.24 2.95
C VAL A 9 0.17 -6.28 3.75
N GLY A 10 0.29 -5.05 3.28
CA GLY A 10 1.09 -3.99 3.88
C GLY A 10 0.28 -2.92 4.61
N SER A 11 0.92 -1.78 4.89
CA SER A 11 0.26 -0.58 5.44
C SER A 11 -0.65 0.12 4.44
N GLY A 12 -0.60 -0.26 3.16
CA GLY A 12 -1.37 0.36 2.08
C GLY A 12 -2.88 0.32 2.32
N ILE A 13 -3.41 -0.72 2.96
CA ILE A 13 -4.83 -0.81 3.31
C ILE A 13 -5.30 0.22 4.33
N PHE A 14 -4.39 0.77 5.15
CA PHE A 14 -4.74 1.85 6.08
C PHE A 14 -4.71 3.22 5.38
N ILE A 15 -3.87 3.40 4.35
CA ILE A 15 -3.65 4.67 3.66
C ILE A 15 -4.61 4.85 2.47
N ALA A 16 -4.72 3.83 1.62
CA ALA A 16 -5.37 3.89 0.32
C ALA A 16 -6.90 4.12 0.33
N PRO A 17 -7.71 3.61 1.29
CA PRO A 17 -9.17 3.71 1.21
C PRO A 17 -9.69 5.14 1.05
N LYS A 18 -9.09 6.10 1.77
CA LYS A 18 -9.45 7.52 1.65
C LYS A 18 -9.18 8.06 0.24
N GLY A 19 -8.03 7.71 -0.34
CA GLY A 19 -7.65 8.12 -1.69
C GLY A 19 -8.55 7.48 -2.76
N VAL A 20 -8.87 6.19 -2.62
CA VAL A 20 -9.79 5.49 -3.55
C VAL A 20 -11.17 6.14 -3.49
N LEU A 21 -11.76 6.31 -2.31
CA LEU A 21 -13.11 6.85 -2.18
C LEU A 21 -13.25 8.28 -2.72
N VAL A 22 -12.30 9.17 -2.39
CA VAL A 22 -12.31 10.57 -2.87
C VAL A 22 -12.15 10.63 -4.38
N ASN A 23 -11.29 9.80 -4.95
CA ASN A 23 -11.07 9.75 -6.41
C ASN A 23 -12.17 8.99 -7.17
N SER A 24 -13.00 8.21 -6.47
CA SER A 24 -14.24 7.61 -7.00
C SER A 24 -15.46 8.54 -6.88
N GLY A 25 -15.26 9.82 -6.57
CA GLY A 25 -16.37 10.78 -6.44
C GLY A 25 -17.23 10.57 -5.19
N GLY A 26 -16.72 9.88 -4.17
CA GLY A 26 -17.48 9.54 -2.96
C GLY A 26 -18.41 8.33 -3.12
N SER A 27 -18.51 7.75 -4.32
CA SER A 27 -19.31 6.55 -4.57
C SER A 27 -18.67 5.31 -3.94
N VAL A 28 -19.38 4.71 -3.00
CA VAL A 28 -18.95 3.47 -2.33
C VAL A 28 -18.90 2.30 -3.32
N GLY A 29 -19.90 2.17 -4.21
CA GLY A 29 -19.96 1.12 -5.21
C GLY A 29 -18.80 1.15 -6.20
N VAL A 30 -18.47 2.34 -6.73
CA VAL A 30 -17.30 2.50 -7.61
C VAL A 30 -16.00 2.25 -6.87
N SER A 31 -15.87 2.71 -5.62
CA SER A 31 -14.65 2.46 -4.82
C SER A 31 -14.39 0.96 -4.61
N LEU A 32 -15.45 0.16 -4.37
CA LEU A 32 -15.34 -1.30 -4.22
C LEU A 32 -14.98 -1.97 -5.55
N LEU A 33 -15.52 -1.50 -6.68
CA LEU A 33 -15.12 -2.00 -8.00
C LEU A 33 -13.64 -1.72 -8.27
N VAL A 34 -13.13 -0.53 -7.93
CA VAL A 34 -11.71 -0.19 -8.07
C VAL A 34 -10.84 -1.15 -7.25
N TRP A 35 -11.23 -1.50 -6.02
CA TRP A 35 -10.52 -2.49 -5.21
C TRP A 35 -10.47 -3.86 -5.88
N VAL A 36 -11.61 -4.37 -6.35
CA VAL A 36 -11.70 -5.69 -7.01
C VAL A 36 -10.84 -5.70 -8.29
N LEU A 37 -10.99 -4.69 -9.14
CA LEU A 37 -10.25 -4.60 -10.40
C LEU A 37 -8.74 -4.42 -10.16
N SER A 38 -8.33 -3.64 -9.16
CA SER A 38 -6.91 -3.52 -8.78
C SER A 38 -6.33 -4.86 -8.32
N GLY A 39 -7.11 -5.67 -7.60
CA GLY A 39 -6.74 -7.02 -7.20
C GLY A 39 -6.57 -7.96 -8.40
N VAL A 40 -7.50 -7.94 -9.35
CA VAL A 40 -7.42 -8.73 -10.59
C VAL A 40 -6.20 -8.33 -11.42
N LEU A 41 -5.97 -7.03 -11.62
CA LEU A 41 -4.80 -6.53 -12.35
C LEU A 41 -3.49 -6.97 -11.69
N SER A 42 -3.42 -6.91 -10.36
CA SER A 42 -2.26 -7.36 -9.59
C SER A 42 -2.03 -8.86 -9.72
N MET A 43 -3.10 -9.67 -9.73
CA MET A 43 -3.00 -11.11 -9.95
C MET A 43 -2.48 -11.45 -11.35
N LEU A 44 -3.00 -10.79 -12.39
CA LEU A 44 -2.53 -10.99 -13.75
C LEU A 44 -1.05 -10.59 -13.90
N GLY A 45 -0.66 -9.46 -13.30
CA GLY A 45 0.73 -9.04 -13.27
C GLY A 45 1.65 -10.07 -12.59
N ALA A 46 1.23 -10.60 -11.44
CA ALA A 46 1.98 -11.62 -10.70
C ALA A 46 2.17 -12.91 -11.52
N MET A 47 1.16 -13.30 -12.30
CA MET A 47 1.26 -14.44 -13.22
C MET A 47 2.31 -14.21 -14.32
N CYS A 48 2.34 -13.02 -14.92
CA CYS A 48 3.38 -12.67 -15.88
C CYS A 48 4.78 -12.72 -15.24
N TYR A 49 4.93 -12.17 -14.02
CA TYR A 49 6.20 -12.23 -13.30
C TYR A 49 6.61 -13.66 -12.90
N ALA A 50 5.64 -14.53 -12.60
CA ALA A 50 5.91 -15.94 -12.35
C ALA A 50 6.46 -16.63 -13.61
N GLU A 51 5.88 -16.37 -14.78
CA GLU A 51 6.37 -16.89 -16.06
C GLU A 51 7.80 -16.41 -16.34
N LEU A 52 8.06 -15.11 -16.21
CA LEU A 52 9.41 -14.54 -16.37
C LEU A 52 10.41 -15.14 -15.37
N GLY A 53 10.02 -15.30 -14.11
CA GLY A 53 10.87 -15.87 -13.06
C GLY A 53 11.20 -17.35 -13.26
N THR A 54 10.33 -18.09 -13.95
CA THR A 54 10.62 -19.48 -14.36
C THR A 54 11.45 -19.58 -15.64
N THR A 55 11.35 -18.57 -16.51
CA THR A 55 12.10 -18.51 -17.78
C THR A 55 13.55 -18.08 -17.56
N PHE A 56 13.77 -17.03 -16.74
CA PHE A 56 15.09 -16.50 -16.45
C PHE A 56 15.53 -16.87 -15.04
N THR A 57 16.33 -17.94 -14.92
CA THR A 57 16.80 -18.49 -13.64
C THR A 57 18.06 -17.80 -13.07
N LYS A 58 18.28 -16.52 -13.43
CA LYS A 58 19.39 -15.71 -12.92
C LYS A 58 18.88 -14.77 -11.81
N SER A 59 19.73 -14.49 -10.82
CA SER A 59 19.40 -13.55 -9.73
C SER A 59 19.41 -12.10 -10.22
N GLY A 60 18.36 -11.34 -9.91
CA GLY A 60 18.28 -9.88 -10.15
C GLY A 60 16.91 -9.35 -10.60
N ALA A 61 15.90 -10.22 -10.71
CA ALA A 61 14.50 -9.85 -10.99
C ALA A 61 14.36 -8.89 -12.19
N ASP A 62 13.64 -7.77 -12.04
CA ASP A 62 13.38 -6.76 -13.08
C ASP A 62 14.62 -6.38 -13.87
N PHE A 63 15.78 -6.24 -13.20
CA PHE A 63 17.02 -5.84 -13.87
C PHE A 63 17.45 -6.88 -14.90
N ILE A 64 17.44 -8.16 -14.52
CA ILE A 64 17.83 -9.25 -15.42
C ILE A 64 16.81 -9.42 -16.54
N TYR A 65 15.52 -9.31 -16.24
CA TYR A 65 14.48 -9.42 -17.26
C TYR A 65 14.67 -8.36 -18.34
N LEU A 66 14.93 -7.12 -17.95
CA LEU A 66 15.19 -6.03 -18.89
C LEU A 66 16.55 -6.16 -19.59
N LEU A 67 17.57 -6.65 -18.88
CA LEU A 67 18.91 -6.84 -19.45
C LEU A 67 18.89 -7.86 -20.58
N GLU A 68 18.21 -9.00 -20.37
CA GLU A 68 18.16 -10.10 -21.34
C GLU A 68 17.22 -9.80 -22.52
N THR A 69 16.21 -8.92 -22.34
CA THR A 69 15.19 -8.62 -23.38
C THR A 69 15.42 -7.31 -24.13
N LEU A 70 15.85 -6.25 -23.43
CA LEU A 70 15.96 -4.89 -23.95
C LEU A 70 17.40 -4.33 -23.92
N GLY A 71 18.34 -5.07 -23.33
CA GLY A 71 19.75 -4.70 -23.26
C GLY A 71 20.12 -3.82 -22.05
N PRO A 72 21.37 -3.33 -22.00
CA PRO A 72 21.95 -2.74 -20.80
C PRO A 72 21.39 -1.37 -20.42
N LEU A 73 21.04 -0.52 -21.39
CA LEU A 73 20.57 0.84 -21.11
C LEU A 73 19.20 0.86 -20.40
N PRO A 74 18.14 0.18 -20.88
CA PRO A 74 16.87 0.10 -20.17
C PRO A 74 16.98 -0.55 -18.79
N ALA A 75 17.82 -1.59 -18.65
CA ALA A 75 18.08 -2.24 -17.37
C ALA A 75 18.73 -1.29 -16.35
N PHE A 76 19.73 -0.50 -16.78
CA PHE A 76 20.36 0.52 -15.94
C PHE A 76 19.37 1.60 -15.49
N LEU A 77 18.55 2.11 -16.42
CA LEU A 77 17.53 3.12 -16.12
C LEU A 77 16.51 2.61 -15.10
N ARG A 78 16.11 1.33 -15.18
CA ARG A 78 15.19 0.72 -14.22
C ARG A 78 15.75 0.78 -12.80
N VAL A 79 17.01 0.38 -12.60
CA VAL A 79 17.68 0.40 -11.28
C VAL A 79 17.87 1.82 -10.78
N TRP A 80 18.23 2.76 -11.67
CA TRP A 80 18.35 4.17 -11.34
C TRP A 80 17.05 4.78 -10.82
N ILE A 81 15.94 4.54 -11.53
CA ILE A 81 14.62 5.04 -11.15
C ILE A 81 14.17 4.38 -9.83
N GLU A 82 14.42 3.08 -9.68
CA GLU A 82 14.07 2.32 -8.48
C GLU A 82 14.78 2.89 -7.24
N GLY A 83 16.09 3.09 -7.32
CA GLY A 83 16.92 3.52 -6.19
C GLY A 83 16.70 4.98 -5.79
N LEU A 84 16.57 5.88 -6.77
CA LEU A 84 16.50 7.33 -6.50
C LEU A 84 15.09 7.85 -6.26
N PHE A 85 14.07 7.26 -6.88
CA PHE A 85 12.72 7.80 -6.86
C PHE A 85 11.73 6.87 -6.17
N ILE A 86 11.63 5.62 -6.62
CA ILE A 86 10.57 4.71 -6.18
C ILE A 86 10.76 4.32 -4.71
N ARG A 87 11.93 3.76 -4.35
CA ARG A 87 12.18 3.29 -2.97
C ARG A 87 12.10 4.42 -1.93
N PRO A 88 12.70 5.60 -2.15
CA PRO A 88 12.57 6.71 -1.20
C PRO A 88 11.14 7.24 -1.08
N ALA A 89 10.37 7.31 -2.19
CA ALA A 89 8.99 7.78 -2.17
C ALA A 89 8.06 6.82 -1.41
N VAL A 90 8.25 5.51 -1.57
CA VAL A 90 7.47 4.51 -0.81
C VAL A 90 7.82 4.60 0.68
N ALA A 91 9.10 4.69 1.02
CA ALA A 91 9.54 4.81 2.41
C ALA A 91 8.99 6.09 3.09
N SER A 92 9.02 7.23 2.39
CA SER A 92 8.50 8.50 2.92
C SER A 92 6.98 8.50 3.10
N THR A 93 6.25 7.87 2.18
CA THR A 93 4.79 7.72 2.28
C THR A 93 4.40 6.90 3.52
N VAL A 94 5.08 5.77 3.75
CA VAL A 94 4.82 4.92 4.92
C VAL A 94 5.24 5.63 6.21
N ALA A 95 6.38 6.32 6.23
CA ALA A 95 6.82 7.08 7.39
C ALA A 95 5.83 8.20 7.75
N LEU A 96 5.32 8.93 6.74
CA LEU A 96 4.34 10.00 6.94
C LEU A 96 3.01 9.46 7.47
N ALA A 97 2.57 8.30 6.98
CA ALA A 97 1.39 7.62 7.50
C ALA A 97 1.59 7.23 8.97
N PHE A 98 2.74 6.67 9.32
CA PHE A 98 3.08 6.36 10.72
C PHE A 98 2.99 7.61 11.62
N GLY A 99 3.60 8.72 11.22
CA GLY A 99 3.51 9.97 11.98
C GLY A 99 2.09 10.48 12.14
N ARG A 100 1.26 10.39 11.09
CA ARG A 100 -0.17 10.76 11.18
C ARG A 100 -0.93 9.90 12.18
N TYR A 101 -0.79 8.57 12.09
CA TYR A 101 -1.49 7.66 13.00
C TYR A 101 -1.07 7.81 14.47
N VAL A 102 0.18 8.22 14.73
CA VAL A 102 0.66 8.47 16.09
C VAL A 102 0.15 9.82 16.61
N VAL A 103 0.18 10.87 15.79
CA VAL A 103 -0.07 12.25 16.25
C VAL A 103 -1.56 12.61 16.26
N GLU A 104 -2.32 12.23 15.22
CA GLU A 104 -3.72 12.65 15.05
C GLU A 104 -4.62 12.39 16.28
N PRO A 105 -4.55 11.24 16.98
CA PRO A 105 -5.38 10.98 18.16
C PRO A 105 -5.20 11.98 19.31
N PHE A 106 -4.05 12.64 19.44
CA PHE A 106 -3.79 13.61 20.51
C PHE A 106 -4.35 15.00 20.24
N PHE A 107 -4.76 15.25 18.99
CA PHE A 107 -5.26 16.56 18.55
C PHE A 107 -6.74 16.55 18.21
N THR A 108 -7.43 15.40 18.25
CA THR A 108 -8.87 15.33 17.97
C THR A 108 -9.68 16.21 18.92
N PRO A 109 -10.58 17.10 18.43
CA PRO A 109 -11.11 17.19 17.05
C PRO A 109 -10.35 18.15 16.11
N CYS A 110 -9.30 18.83 16.59
CA CYS A 110 -8.50 19.77 15.80
C CYS A 110 -7.54 19.06 14.83
N ALA A 111 -7.11 19.79 13.81
CA ALA A 111 -6.07 19.30 12.90
C ALA A 111 -4.71 19.29 13.59
N ALA A 112 -4.01 18.15 13.55
CA ALA A 112 -2.66 18.04 14.05
C ALA A 112 -1.68 18.92 13.23
N PRO A 113 -0.71 19.59 13.86
CA PRO A 113 0.26 20.41 13.15
C PRO A 113 1.15 19.55 12.24
N MET A 114 1.23 19.92 10.96
CA MET A 114 1.96 19.15 9.94
C MET A 114 3.46 19.00 10.27
N GLU A 115 4.07 20.02 10.89
CA GLU A 115 5.47 19.97 11.28
C GLU A 115 5.74 18.91 12.36
N LEU A 116 4.81 18.71 13.30
CA LEU A 116 4.91 17.64 14.30
C LEU A 116 4.78 16.26 13.65
N ILE A 117 3.83 16.09 12.73
CA ILE A 117 3.67 14.85 11.97
C ILE A 117 4.96 14.51 11.22
N LYS A 118 5.56 15.48 10.51
CA LYS A 118 6.84 15.30 9.80
C LYS A 118 7.97 14.92 10.75
N LEU A 119 8.08 15.59 11.91
CA LEU A 119 9.11 15.31 12.91
C LEU A 119 8.98 13.88 13.45
N VAL A 120 7.79 13.45 13.83
CA VAL A 120 7.53 12.09 14.33
C VAL A 120 7.80 11.04 13.23
N SER A 121 7.43 11.35 11.98
CA SER A 121 7.69 10.50 10.82
C SER A 121 9.19 10.31 10.59
N LEU A 122 9.97 11.40 10.67
CA LEU A 122 11.42 11.38 10.52
C LEU A 122 12.08 10.56 11.64
N LEU A 123 11.68 10.80 12.90
CA LEU A 123 12.18 10.04 14.05
C LEU A 123 11.89 8.54 13.92
N GLY A 124 10.67 8.18 13.50
CA GLY A 124 10.29 6.79 13.25
C GLY A 124 11.12 6.15 12.14
N LEU A 125 11.32 6.86 11.02
CA LEU A 125 12.15 6.38 9.91
C LEU A 125 13.61 6.18 10.34
N THR A 126 14.21 7.17 11.00
CA THR A 126 15.59 7.11 11.49
C THR A 126 15.77 5.97 12.49
N PHE A 127 14.80 5.75 13.37
CA PHE A 127 14.82 4.62 14.31
C PHE A 127 14.82 3.27 13.59
N VAL A 128 13.96 3.09 12.59
CA VAL A 128 13.92 1.86 11.79
C VAL A 128 15.24 1.66 11.04
N VAL A 129 15.80 2.71 10.43
CA VAL A 129 17.09 2.65 9.75
C VAL A 129 18.20 2.25 10.72
N ALA A 130 18.26 2.86 11.92
CA ALA A 130 19.25 2.54 12.94
C ALA A 130 19.19 1.06 13.37
N ILE A 131 18.00 0.50 13.57
CA ILE A 131 17.83 -0.93 13.90
C ILE A 131 18.36 -1.82 12.76
N ASN A 132 18.03 -1.47 11.51
CA ASN A 132 18.46 -2.23 10.33
C ASN A 132 20.00 -2.20 10.18
N CYS A 133 20.64 -1.06 10.48
CA CYS A 133 22.09 -0.94 10.46
C CYS A 133 22.77 -1.65 11.65
N TRP A 134 22.11 -1.73 12.81
CA TRP A 134 22.70 -2.32 14.02
C TRP A 134 22.63 -3.85 14.03
N SER A 135 21.48 -4.45 13.69
CA SER A 135 21.31 -5.91 13.72
C SER A 135 20.20 -6.40 12.81
N VAL A 136 20.57 -7.24 11.85
CA VAL A 136 19.63 -7.94 10.95
C VAL A 136 18.68 -8.86 11.72
N THR A 137 19.13 -9.47 12.83
CA THR A 137 18.28 -10.32 13.66
C THR A 137 17.22 -9.52 14.41
N LEU A 138 17.57 -8.33 14.93
CA LEU A 138 16.60 -7.43 15.56
C LEU A 138 15.61 -6.86 14.54
N ALA A 139 16.07 -6.50 13.35
CA ALA A 139 15.21 -6.05 12.25
C ALA A 139 14.19 -7.15 11.86
N SER A 140 14.66 -8.38 11.68
CA SER A 140 13.81 -9.53 11.37
C SER A 140 12.76 -9.80 12.46
N ARG A 141 13.16 -9.81 13.74
CA ARG A 141 12.22 -9.97 14.87
C ARG A 141 11.17 -8.86 14.90
N THR A 142 11.59 -7.60 14.72
CA THR A 142 10.68 -6.46 14.66
C THR A 142 9.67 -6.59 13.53
N GLN A 143 10.10 -7.02 12.34
CA GLN A 143 9.23 -7.23 11.18
C GLN A 143 8.18 -8.32 11.44
N VAL A 144 8.55 -9.43 12.08
CA VAL A 144 7.61 -10.50 12.44
C VAL A 144 6.57 -9.98 13.44
N THR A 145 7.00 -9.26 14.49
CA THR A 145 6.08 -8.67 15.47
C THR A 145 5.10 -7.69 14.83
N LEU A 146 5.58 -6.78 13.97
CA LEU A 146 4.72 -5.85 13.23
C LEU A 146 3.74 -6.59 12.30
N THR A 147 4.15 -7.74 11.76
CA THR A 147 3.28 -8.58 10.93
C THR A 147 2.13 -9.17 11.74
N PHE A 148 2.36 -9.60 12.98
CA PHE A 148 1.27 -10.04 13.86
C PHE A 148 0.34 -8.87 14.24
N ILE A 149 0.91 -7.71 14.57
CA ILE A 149 0.12 -6.52 14.94
C ILE A 149 -0.78 -6.08 13.79
N LYS A 150 -0.27 -5.99 12.55
CA LYS A 150 -1.08 -5.58 11.39
C LYS A 150 -2.22 -6.57 11.12
N MET A 151 -1.96 -7.88 11.25
CA MET A 151 -2.98 -8.90 11.03
C MET A 151 -4.07 -8.83 12.12
N PHE A 152 -3.68 -8.59 13.36
CA PHE A 152 -4.62 -8.37 14.46
C PHE A 152 -5.49 -7.12 14.22
N ALA A 153 -4.89 -6.01 13.81
CA ALA A 153 -5.62 -4.79 13.47
C ALA A 153 -6.66 -5.01 12.36
N LEU A 154 -6.32 -5.81 11.33
CA LEU A 154 -7.28 -6.17 10.28
C LEU A 154 -8.47 -6.97 10.81
N VAL A 155 -8.22 -7.95 11.70
CA VAL A 155 -9.30 -8.71 12.35
C VAL A 155 -10.22 -7.79 13.15
N LEU A 156 -9.65 -6.81 13.88
CA LEU A 156 -10.41 -5.81 14.63
C LEU A 156 -11.24 -4.86 13.76
N ILE A 157 -10.93 -4.72 12.47
CA ILE A 157 -11.72 -3.92 11.53
C ILE A 157 -12.80 -4.80 10.88
N ILE A 158 -12.43 -5.98 10.41
CA ILE A 158 -13.30 -6.88 9.65
C ILE A 158 -14.44 -7.42 10.53
N VAL A 159 -14.15 -7.89 11.75
CA VAL A 159 -15.16 -8.54 12.60
C VAL A 159 -16.26 -7.57 13.04
N PRO A 160 -15.97 -6.39 13.63
CA PRO A 160 -17.01 -5.42 13.96
C PRO A 160 -17.74 -4.87 12.73
N GLY A 161 -17.04 -4.69 11.60
CA GLY A 161 -17.66 -4.30 10.33
C GLY A 161 -18.69 -5.32 9.86
N GLY A 162 -18.36 -6.62 9.89
CA GLY A 162 -19.28 -7.71 9.57
C GLY A 162 -20.48 -7.77 10.50
N ILE A 163 -20.27 -7.58 11.81
CA ILE A 163 -21.36 -7.53 12.80
C ILE A 163 -22.28 -6.32 12.53
N ALA A 164 -21.73 -5.15 12.19
CA ALA A 164 -22.51 -3.95 11.87
C ALA A 164 -23.38 -4.16 10.62
N LEU A 165 -22.84 -4.80 9.58
CA LEU A 165 -23.58 -5.18 8.38
C LEU A 165 -24.70 -6.18 8.70
N ALA A 166 -24.41 -7.21 9.50
CA ALA A 166 -25.41 -8.20 9.92
C ALA A 166 -26.55 -7.60 10.76
N LYS A 167 -26.28 -6.50 11.49
CA LYS A 167 -27.27 -5.71 12.21
C LYS A 167 -28.07 -4.74 11.33
N GLY A 168 -27.84 -4.74 10.02
CA GLY A 168 -28.59 -3.92 9.05
C GLY A 168 -28.10 -2.47 8.91
N LYS A 169 -26.88 -2.13 9.37
CA LYS A 169 -26.30 -0.80 9.15
C LYS A 169 -25.77 -0.67 7.71
N THR A 170 -26.68 -0.49 6.75
CA THR A 170 -26.38 -0.45 5.31
C THR A 170 -26.58 0.92 4.67
N GLU A 171 -26.76 1.98 5.46
CA GLU A 171 -26.98 3.35 5.00
C GLU A 171 -25.88 3.83 4.03
N SER A 172 -24.62 3.46 4.28
CA SER A 172 -23.49 3.80 3.41
C SER A 172 -23.54 3.17 2.01
N PHE A 173 -24.42 2.19 1.77
CA PHE A 173 -24.62 1.55 0.47
C PHE A 173 -25.84 2.08 -0.29
N GLN A 174 -26.62 2.98 0.31
CA GLN A 174 -27.71 3.65 -0.42
C GLN A 174 -27.12 4.50 -1.55
N ASN A 175 -27.71 4.41 -2.74
CA ASN A 175 -27.23 5.11 -3.94
C ASN A 175 -25.73 4.87 -4.25
N SER A 176 -25.26 3.64 -4.01
CA SER A 176 -23.84 3.26 -4.11
C SER A 176 -23.15 3.65 -5.43
N PHE A 177 -23.88 3.82 -6.54
CA PHE A 177 -23.34 4.13 -7.86
C PHE A 177 -23.70 5.53 -8.38
N GLU A 178 -24.26 6.40 -7.54
CA GLU A 178 -24.41 7.81 -7.89
C GLU A 178 -23.02 8.46 -7.94
N VAL A 179 -22.63 8.88 -9.14
CA VAL A 179 -21.31 9.46 -9.43
C VAL A 179 -21.52 10.68 -10.31
N ASP A 180 -20.97 11.81 -9.89
CA ASP A 180 -20.89 12.99 -10.76
C ASP A 180 -20.03 12.67 -11.98
N SER A 181 -20.49 13.03 -13.18
CA SER A 181 -19.76 12.81 -14.44
C SER A 181 -18.35 13.41 -14.44
N SER A 182 -18.13 14.48 -13.67
CA SER A 182 -16.82 15.12 -13.45
C SER A 182 -15.85 14.27 -12.60
N ALA A 183 -16.37 13.33 -11.80
CA ALA A 183 -15.57 12.44 -10.97
C ALA A 183 -14.94 11.27 -11.76
N LEU A 184 -15.51 10.90 -12.92
CA LEU A 184 -14.95 9.85 -13.80
C LEU A 184 -13.52 10.18 -14.27
N GLY A 185 -13.20 11.46 -14.44
CA GLY A 185 -11.85 11.91 -14.80
C GLY A 185 -10.78 11.61 -13.74
N LYS A 186 -11.17 11.39 -12.49
CA LYS A 186 -10.26 11.06 -11.37
C LYS A 186 -10.09 9.56 -11.14
N LEU A 187 -10.84 8.72 -11.87
CA LEU A 187 -10.80 7.27 -11.71
C LEU A 187 -9.39 6.66 -11.87
N PRO A 188 -8.51 7.13 -12.77
CA PRO A 188 -7.12 6.64 -12.84
C PRO A 188 -6.34 6.85 -11.52
N LEU A 189 -6.61 7.95 -10.80
CA LEU A 189 -6.00 8.20 -9.49
C LEU A 189 -6.55 7.26 -8.41
N ALA A 190 -7.81 6.83 -8.54
CA ALA A 190 -8.38 5.80 -7.67
C ALA A 190 -7.65 4.46 -7.87
N PHE A 191 -7.41 4.07 -9.13
CA PHE A 191 -6.61 2.88 -9.46
C PHE A 191 -5.17 2.99 -8.97
N TYR A 192 -4.53 4.16 -9.07
CA TYR A 192 -3.18 4.36 -8.53
C TYR A 192 -3.12 4.06 -7.02
N ASN A 193 -4.10 4.55 -6.25
CA ASN A 193 -4.19 4.26 -4.82
C ASN A 193 -4.53 2.79 -4.53
N GLY A 194 -5.42 2.18 -5.32
CA GLY A 194 -5.77 0.76 -5.19
C GLY A 194 -4.58 -0.15 -5.45
N LEU A 195 -3.88 0.06 -6.57
CA LEU A 195 -2.69 -0.69 -6.96
C LEU A 195 -1.53 -0.50 -5.97
N TYR A 196 -1.37 0.69 -5.38
CA TYR A 196 -0.39 0.90 -4.30
C TYR A 196 -0.63 -0.04 -3.12
N ALA A 197 -1.88 -0.25 -2.74
CA ALA A 197 -2.22 -1.13 -1.62
C ALA A 197 -1.97 -2.62 -1.91
N TYR A 198 -1.99 -3.02 -3.19
CA TYR A 198 -1.64 -4.37 -3.63
C TYR A 198 -0.16 -4.53 -3.96
N GLY A 199 0.68 -3.50 -3.87
CA GLY A 199 2.09 -3.59 -4.25
C GLY A 199 2.86 -4.69 -3.49
N GLY A 200 3.83 -5.31 -4.16
CA GLY A 200 4.68 -6.37 -3.59
C GLY A 200 4.32 -7.80 -3.99
N TRP A 201 3.52 -7.95 -5.05
CA TRP A 201 3.31 -9.21 -5.76
C TRP A 201 4.43 -9.52 -6.77
#